data_AF-A0A3N5HFF1-F1
#
_entry.id   AF-A0A3N5HFF1-F1
#
_cell.length_a   1.000
_cell.length_b   1.000
_cell.length_c   1.000
_cell.angle_alpha   90.00
_cell.angle_beta   90.00
_cell.angle_gamma   90.00
#
_symmetry.space_group_name_H-M   'P 1'
#
loop_
_entity.id
_entity.type
_entity.pdbx_description
1 polymer ?
#
loop_
_entity_poly.entity_id
_entity_poly.type
_entity_poly.pdbx_seq_one_letter_code
_entity_poly.pdbx_strand_id
1 'polypeptide(L)'
;MEKRPRQRIHYLRTTDGVQLAWADASAGPLLVKAANWLTHLEYEWESPLWGHWLRFFSSHFRLVRYDERGCGMSDRSVGDLSPDRWLVDLEALVAAVAPRERFALLGISHGTVAAVSFAARHPDRVSHLLIYGGYARGWSRRGDPDALRTYQAITDLVRFGWGEENPAFRQIFTSRFVPGATEEQMNWFNELCRKTTSPKIAAELMEARGKVDVVDVLERVRAPTLVVHARNDQVVPLAEGRLIASAIPGAEFVELDSSNHILLEAEPAWERFRSAALEFTGLGRTVGEDPIFRKLTGREREVLTLLTEGLGNADIAERLSLSEKTVRNHLSNLFDKLGVWTRAQAIVFARDRGFGAS
;
A
#
# COMPACT_ATOMS: atom_id res chain seq x y z
N MET A 1 19.37 -8.27 5.04
CA MET A 1 18.99 -7.70 3.74
C MET A 1 18.05 -8.70 3.07
N GLU A 2 16.75 -8.46 3.15
CA GLU A 2 15.74 -9.36 2.58
C GLU A 2 15.89 -9.39 1.05
N LYS A 3 15.90 -10.57 0.42
CA LYS A 3 16.11 -10.68 -1.03
C LYS A 3 14.92 -10.05 -1.76
N ARG A 4 15.18 -9.08 -2.64
CA ARG A 4 14.19 -8.46 -3.53
C ARG A 4 13.39 -9.56 -4.24
N PRO A 5 12.04 -9.54 -4.19
CA PRO A 5 11.21 -10.45 -4.97
C PRO A 5 11.54 -10.34 -6.46
N ARG A 6 11.61 -11.47 -7.15
CA ARG A 6 11.87 -11.47 -8.60
C ARG A 6 10.63 -10.92 -9.32
N GLN A 7 10.75 -9.73 -9.89
CA GLN A 7 9.75 -9.12 -10.78
C GLN A 7 10.00 -9.58 -12.23
N ARG A 8 8.93 -9.79 -13.00
CA ARG A 8 8.98 -9.91 -14.46
C ARG A 8 8.29 -8.71 -15.10
N ILE A 9 8.95 -8.10 -16.08
CA ILE A 9 8.43 -6.95 -16.82
C ILE A 9 7.87 -7.45 -18.15
N HIS A 10 6.71 -6.92 -18.48
CA HIS A 10 5.93 -7.25 -19.66
C HIS A 10 5.46 -5.95 -20.30
N TYR A 11 5.07 -6.04 -21.57
CA TYR A 11 4.49 -4.92 -22.29
C TYR A 11 3.16 -5.32 -22.89
N LEU A 12 2.21 -4.40 -22.88
CA LEU A 12 0.95 -4.50 -23.61
C LEU A 12 0.75 -3.24 -24.45
N ARG A 13 -0.13 -3.31 -25.44
CA ARG A 13 -0.51 -2.16 -26.24
C ARG A 13 -2.00 -1.88 -26.03
N THR A 14 -2.32 -0.63 -25.72
CA THR A 14 -3.70 -0.16 -25.56
C THR A 14 -4.38 0.01 -26.92
N THR A 15 -5.70 0.24 -26.91
CA THR A 15 -6.49 0.43 -28.13
C THR A 15 -6.13 1.69 -28.92
N ASP A 16 -5.58 2.71 -28.26
CA ASP A 16 -5.04 3.93 -28.88
C ASP A 16 -3.55 3.81 -29.24
N GLY A 17 -2.96 2.62 -29.13
CA GLY A 17 -1.62 2.33 -29.59
C GLY A 17 -0.50 2.64 -28.60
N VAL A 18 -0.81 3.11 -27.38
CA VAL A 18 0.18 3.36 -26.32
C VAL A 18 0.72 2.02 -25.81
N GLN A 19 2.04 1.88 -25.73
CA GLN A 19 2.68 0.75 -25.07
C GLN A 19 2.77 1.02 -23.56
N LEU A 20 2.15 0.15 -22.77
CA LEU A 20 2.27 0.16 -21.30
C LEU A 20 3.22 -0.92 -20.84
N ALA A 21 4.18 -0.54 -19.99
CA ALA A 21 4.98 -1.48 -19.23
C ALA A 21 4.24 -1.87 -17.96
N TRP A 22 4.19 -3.18 -17.69
CA TRP A 22 3.63 -3.70 -16.45
C TRP A 22 4.48 -4.82 -15.90
N ALA A 23 4.26 -5.16 -14.63
CA ALA A 23 5.02 -6.17 -13.97
C ALA A 23 4.19 -7.03 -13.02
N ASP A 24 4.59 -8.30 -12.89
CA ASP A 24 4.13 -9.18 -11.83
C ASP A 24 5.29 -9.60 -10.92
N ALA A 25 5.03 -9.63 -9.63
CA ALA A 25 5.97 -10.08 -8.61
C ALA A 25 5.29 -11.04 -7.64
N SER A 26 6.09 -11.99 -7.12
CA SER A 26 5.68 -12.97 -6.11
C SER A 26 4.54 -13.92 -6.52
N ALA A 27 4.15 -14.78 -5.59
CA ALA A 27 2.98 -15.66 -5.68
C ALA A 27 1.97 -15.27 -4.60
N GLY A 28 0.73 -15.74 -4.72
CA GLY A 28 -0.35 -15.47 -3.77
C GLY A 28 -1.62 -14.95 -4.44
N PRO A 29 -2.61 -14.50 -3.64
CA PRO A 29 -3.80 -13.83 -4.14
C PRO A 29 -3.41 -12.63 -5.01
N LEU A 30 -4.17 -12.39 -6.09
CA LEU A 30 -3.87 -11.29 -6.99
C LEU A 30 -4.24 -9.95 -6.36
N LEU A 31 -3.27 -9.03 -6.33
CA LEU A 31 -3.48 -7.62 -6.07
C LEU A 31 -3.05 -6.83 -7.31
N VAL A 32 -4.01 -6.14 -7.94
CA VAL A 32 -3.71 -5.18 -9.00
C VAL A 32 -3.61 -3.79 -8.38
N LYS A 33 -2.50 -3.11 -8.61
CA LYS A 33 -2.28 -1.72 -8.20
C LYS A 33 -2.51 -0.81 -9.40
N ALA A 34 -3.51 0.07 -9.31
CA ALA A 34 -3.68 1.16 -10.27
C ALA A 34 -2.42 2.05 -10.29
N ALA A 35 -2.05 2.55 -11.46
CA ALA A 35 -0.93 3.48 -11.55
C ALA A 35 -1.22 4.73 -10.71
N ASN A 36 -0.17 5.28 -10.08
CA ASN A 36 -0.24 6.53 -9.35
C ASN A 36 1.00 7.37 -9.61
N TRP A 37 0.96 8.65 -9.24
CA TRP A 37 2.08 9.56 -9.41
C TRP A 37 3.09 9.29 -8.29
N LEU A 38 4.32 8.85 -8.53
CA LEU A 38 4.91 8.41 -9.81
C LEU A 38 5.32 6.96 -9.71
N THR A 39 5.20 6.24 -10.83
CA THR A 39 5.62 4.84 -10.95
C THR A 39 6.78 4.69 -11.92
N HIS A 40 7.74 3.86 -11.52
CA HIS A 40 8.79 3.35 -12.38
C HIS A 40 9.08 1.90 -11.99
N LEU A 41 8.76 0.95 -12.87
CA LEU A 41 8.78 -0.49 -12.57
C LEU A 41 10.13 -1.02 -12.06
N GLU A 42 11.26 -0.53 -12.56
CA GLU A 42 12.57 -0.96 -12.06
C GLU A 42 13.08 -0.14 -10.87
N TYR A 43 12.95 1.19 -10.94
CA TYR A 43 13.62 2.11 -10.02
C TYR A 43 13.01 2.12 -8.61
N GLU A 44 11.67 1.98 -8.47
CA GLU A 44 10.99 2.11 -7.18
C GLU A 44 11.36 1.05 -6.13
N TRP A 45 11.92 -0.10 -6.52
CA TRP A 45 12.31 -1.15 -5.57
C TRP A 45 13.43 -0.74 -4.62
N GLU A 46 14.27 0.20 -5.05
CA GLU A 46 15.36 0.77 -4.27
C GLU A 46 14.93 2.04 -3.52
N SER A 47 13.65 2.40 -3.60
CA SER A 47 13.14 3.63 -3.01
C SER A 47 13.15 3.57 -1.48
N PRO A 48 13.71 4.58 -0.80
CA PRO A 48 13.53 4.75 0.64
C PRO A 48 12.09 5.16 1.01
N LEU A 49 11.27 5.52 0.01
CA LEU A 49 9.86 5.90 0.17
C LEU A 49 8.89 4.78 -0.20
N TRP A 50 9.16 4.05 -1.29
CA TRP A 50 8.23 3.04 -1.84
C TRP A 50 8.70 1.60 -1.68
N GLY A 51 9.99 1.35 -1.41
CA GLY A 51 10.53 0.00 -1.37
C GLY A 51 9.84 -0.89 -0.34
N HIS A 52 9.50 -0.34 0.81
CA HIS A 52 8.80 -1.05 1.89
C HIS A 52 7.32 -1.35 1.55
N TRP A 53 6.64 -0.44 0.83
CA TRP A 53 5.31 -0.69 0.27
C TRP A 53 5.31 -1.87 -0.70
N LEU A 54 6.27 -1.87 -1.63
CA LEU A 54 6.41 -2.94 -2.62
C LEU A 54 6.73 -4.28 -1.96
N ARG A 55 7.63 -4.30 -0.97
CA ARG A 55 7.93 -5.51 -0.19
C ARG A 55 6.71 -6.01 0.58
N PHE A 56 5.98 -5.13 1.27
CA PHE A 56 4.79 -5.49 2.04
C PHE A 56 3.70 -6.12 1.16
N PHE A 57 3.35 -5.51 0.03
CA PHE A 57 2.34 -6.10 -0.84
C PHE A 57 2.85 -7.38 -1.51
N SER A 58 4.12 -7.41 -1.94
CA SER A 58 4.68 -8.59 -2.59
C SER A 58 4.93 -9.76 -1.64
N SER A 59 4.93 -9.57 -0.32
CA SER A 59 5.03 -10.67 0.65
C SER A 59 3.69 -11.34 0.94
N HIS A 60 2.56 -10.68 0.63
CA HIS A 60 1.22 -11.20 0.88
C HIS A 60 0.42 -11.49 -0.39
N PHE A 61 0.76 -10.83 -1.50
CA PHE A 61 0.04 -10.90 -2.76
C PHE A 61 0.98 -11.22 -3.92
N ARG A 62 0.40 -11.81 -4.98
CA ARG A 62 0.94 -11.63 -6.33
C ARG A 62 0.65 -10.19 -6.74
N LEU A 63 1.63 -9.32 -6.64
CA LEU A 63 1.50 -7.90 -6.95
C LEU A 63 1.63 -7.67 -8.45
N VAL A 64 0.58 -7.14 -9.07
CA VAL A 64 0.58 -6.63 -10.43
C VAL A 64 0.49 -5.11 -10.40
N ARG A 65 1.39 -4.44 -11.13
CA ARG A 65 1.41 -2.98 -11.26
C ARG A 65 1.91 -2.58 -12.65
N TYR A 66 1.71 -1.32 -13.01
CA TYR A 66 2.13 -0.79 -14.30
C TYR A 66 2.59 0.66 -14.16
N ASP A 67 3.41 1.09 -15.11
CA ASP A 67 3.76 2.49 -15.22
C ASP A 67 2.66 3.23 -16.00
N GLU A 68 2.20 4.36 -15.45
CA GLU A 68 1.21 5.23 -16.12
C GLU A 68 1.67 5.60 -17.54
N ARG A 69 0.73 5.76 -18.48
CA ARG A 69 1.04 6.38 -19.78
C ARG A 69 1.76 7.72 -19.56
N GLY A 70 2.83 7.97 -20.31
CA GLY A 70 3.67 9.16 -20.11
C GLY A 70 4.76 9.00 -19.04
N CYS A 71 4.84 7.87 -18.36
CA CYS A 71 5.71 7.64 -17.20
C CYS A 71 6.53 6.35 -17.32
N GLY A 72 7.71 6.38 -16.71
CA GLY A 72 8.52 5.19 -16.40
C GLY A 72 8.94 4.45 -17.65
N MET A 73 8.64 3.15 -17.66
CA MET A 73 8.95 2.24 -18.77
C MET A 73 7.83 2.15 -19.82
N SER A 74 6.68 2.78 -19.58
CA SER A 74 5.62 2.94 -20.59
C SER A 74 6.01 4.03 -21.60
N ASP A 75 5.29 4.12 -22.72
CA ASP A 75 5.49 5.19 -23.69
C ASP A 75 5.41 6.56 -23.01
N ARG A 76 6.47 7.36 -23.15
CA ARG A 76 6.61 8.68 -22.51
C ARG A 76 6.09 9.83 -23.37
N SER A 77 5.80 9.57 -24.64
CA SER A 77 5.22 10.53 -25.58
C SER A 77 3.85 10.03 -25.99
N VAL A 78 2.82 10.53 -25.33
CA VAL A 78 1.44 10.09 -25.50
C VAL A 78 0.54 11.29 -25.78
N GLY A 79 -0.57 11.05 -26.47
CA GLY A 79 -1.53 12.10 -26.79
C GLY A 79 -2.50 12.35 -25.64
N ASP A 80 -3.49 11.49 -25.51
CA ASP A 80 -4.58 11.67 -24.54
C ASP A 80 -4.17 11.16 -23.15
N LEU A 81 -4.17 12.09 -22.18
CA LEU A 81 -3.86 11.90 -20.77
C LEU A 81 -5.10 12.08 -19.86
N SER A 82 -6.29 12.04 -20.45
CA SER A 82 -7.55 12.23 -19.72
C SER A 82 -7.84 11.08 -18.74
N PRO A 83 -8.70 11.32 -17.72
CA PRO A 83 -9.08 10.29 -16.76
C PRO A 83 -9.70 9.03 -17.39
N ASP A 84 -10.42 9.18 -18.51
CA ASP A 84 -10.99 8.06 -19.27
C ASP A 84 -9.91 7.07 -19.72
N ARG A 85 -8.72 7.58 -20.04
CA ARG A 85 -7.59 6.75 -20.44
C ARG A 85 -7.01 5.93 -19.30
N TRP A 86 -6.98 6.45 -18.08
CA TRP A 86 -6.48 5.69 -16.93
C TRP A 86 -7.34 4.46 -16.63
N LEU A 87 -8.66 4.60 -16.83
CA LEU A 87 -9.58 3.48 -16.71
C LEU A 87 -9.34 2.44 -17.82
N VAL A 88 -9.24 2.89 -19.08
CA VAL A 88 -8.95 2.00 -20.23
C VAL A 88 -7.60 1.29 -20.08
N ASP A 89 -6.59 1.96 -19.54
CA ASP A 89 -5.27 1.37 -19.27
C ASP A 89 -5.34 0.28 -18.20
N LEU A 90 -6.04 0.56 -17.10
CA LEU A 90 -6.25 -0.43 -16.04
C LEU A 90 -7.00 -1.66 -16.57
N GLU A 91 -7.99 -1.47 -17.44
CA GLU A 91 -8.67 -2.59 -18.10
C GLU A 91 -7.76 -3.39 -19.02
N ALA A 92 -6.95 -2.70 -19.84
CA ALA A 92 -6.01 -3.36 -20.73
C ALA A 92 -5.01 -4.22 -19.93
N LEU A 93 -4.54 -3.71 -18.79
CA LEU A 93 -3.72 -4.48 -17.85
C LEU A 93 -4.46 -5.70 -17.30
N VAL A 94 -5.68 -5.52 -16.78
CA VAL A 94 -6.45 -6.64 -16.21
C VAL A 94 -6.76 -7.69 -17.29
N ALA A 95 -7.02 -7.28 -18.52
CA ALA A 95 -7.21 -8.17 -19.66
C ALA A 95 -5.91 -8.95 -19.99
N ALA A 96 -4.75 -8.28 -19.99
CA ALA A 96 -3.46 -8.92 -20.23
C ALA A 96 -3.07 -9.93 -19.13
N VAL A 97 -3.42 -9.64 -17.87
CA VAL A 97 -3.22 -10.56 -16.74
C VAL A 97 -4.19 -11.74 -16.77
N ALA A 98 -5.38 -11.52 -17.33
CA ALA A 98 -6.45 -12.50 -17.48
C ALA A 98 -6.77 -13.29 -16.19
N PRO A 99 -7.10 -12.61 -15.06
CA PRO A 99 -7.39 -13.31 -13.82
C PRO A 99 -8.68 -14.11 -13.92
N ARG A 100 -8.61 -15.38 -13.51
CA ARG A 100 -9.74 -16.33 -13.48
C ARG A 100 -10.70 -16.06 -12.33
N GLU A 101 -10.17 -15.56 -11.21
CA GLU A 101 -10.92 -15.27 -9.99
C GLU A 101 -11.03 -13.77 -9.76
N ARG A 102 -11.88 -13.38 -8.80
CA ARG A 102 -11.90 -12.00 -8.29
C ARG A 102 -10.56 -11.64 -7.65
N PHE A 103 -10.17 -10.38 -7.73
CA PHE A 103 -8.86 -9.91 -7.23
C PHE A 103 -8.99 -8.64 -6.40
N ALA A 104 -8.02 -8.40 -5.52
CA ALA A 104 -7.95 -7.17 -4.77
C ALA A 104 -7.42 -6.04 -5.68
N LEU A 105 -7.99 -4.85 -5.56
CA LEU A 105 -7.62 -3.67 -6.34
C LEU A 105 -7.15 -2.56 -5.40
N LEU A 106 -5.97 -2.01 -5.65
CA LEU A 106 -5.36 -0.95 -4.86
C LEU A 106 -5.33 0.36 -5.67
N GLY A 107 -5.97 1.40 -5.15
CA GLY A 107 -5.85 2.78 -5.59
C GLY A 107 -5.06 3.61 -4.58
N ILE A 108 -3.96 4.21 -5.01
CA ILE A 108 -3.20 5.17 -4.19
C ILE A 108 -3.32 6.54 -4.84
N SER A 109 -3.64 7.58 -4.07
CA SER A 109 -3.72 8.94 -4.60
C SER A 109 -4.66 9.01 -5.82
N HIS A 110 -4.19 9.54 -6.96
CA HIS A 110 -4.97 9.58 -8.20
C HIS A 110 -5.34 8.19 -8.75
N GLY A 111 -4.60 7.12 -8.41
CA GLY A 111 -4.92 5.76 -8.83
C GLY A 111 -6.30 5.30 -8.34
N THR A 112 -6.83 5.98 -7.31
CA THR A 112 -8.21 5.85 -6.83
C THR A 112 -9.23 6.06 -7.95
N VAL A 113 -9.00 7.04 -8.83
CA VAL A 113 -9.93 7.42 -9.90
C VAL A 113 -10.17 6.25 -10.85
N ALA A 114 -9.10 5.63 -11.32
CA ALA A 114 -9.18 4.44 -12.16
C ALA A 114 -9.73 3.24 -11.38
N ALA A 115 -9.33 3.07 -10.11
CA ALA A 115 -9.74 1.95 -9.28
C ALA A 115 -11.25 1.94 -8.97
N VAL A 116 -11.83 3.06 -8.53
CA VAL A 116 -13.27 3.16 -8.27
C VAL A 116 -14.08 3.01 -9.56
N SER A 117 -13.60 3.60 -10.66
CA SER A 117 -14.26 3.50 -11.97
C SER A 117 -14.23 2.07 -12.52
N PHE A 118 -13.14 1.34 -12.29
CA PHE A 118 -13.05 -0.07 -12.63
C PHE A 118 -13.98 -0.91 -11.76
N ALA A 119 -13.96 -0.72 -10.44
CA ALA A 119 -14.78 -1.48 -9.51
C ALA A 119 -16.29 -1.26 -9.72
N ALA A 120 -16.71 -0.04 -10.07
CA ALA A 120 -18.09 0.28 -10.41
C ALA A 120 -18.55 -0.38 -11.71
N ARG A 121 -17.67 -0.47 -12.71
CA ARG A 121 -18.01 -1.04 -14.03
C ARG A 121 -17.86 -2.56 -14.12
N HIS A 122 -17.01 -3.13 -13.26
CA HIS A 122 -16.72 -4.55 -13.18
C HIS A 122 -16.96 -5.09 -11.77
N PRO A 123 -18.21 -4.98 -11.23
CA PRO A 123 -18.50 -5.35 -9.84
C PRO A 123 -18.20 -6.82 -9.54
N ASP A 124 -18.20 -7.68 -10.56
CA ASP A 124 -17.93 -9.11 -10.41
C ASP A 124 -16.45 -9.50 -10.45
N ARG A 125 -15.54 -8.53 -10.63
CA ARG A 125 -14.10 -8.80 -10.76
C ARG A 125 -13.28 -8.42 -9.53
N VAL A 126 -13.78 -7.50 -8.71
CA VAL A 126 -13.04 -6.98 -7.55
C VAL A 126 -13.50 -7.70 -6.28
N SER A 127 -12.57 -8.34 -5.56
CA SER A 127 -12.85 -8.96 -4.26
C SER A 127 -12.80 -7.95 -3.12
N HIS A 128 -11.83 -7.04 -3.17
CA HIS A 128 -11.60 -5.98 -2.18
C HIS A 128 -11.04 -4.75 -2.88
N LEU A 129 -11.55 -3.57 -2.56
CA LEU A 129 -11.03 -2.28 -3.02
C LEU A 129 -10.30 -1.58 -1.87
N LEU A 130 -8.98 -1.45 -1.97
CA LEU A 130 -8.14 -0.72 -1.03
C LEU A 130 -7.84 0.67 -1.61
N ILE A 131 -8.13 1.71 -0.84
CA ILE A 131 -7.85 3.11 -1.21
C ILE A 131 -6.95 3.72 -0.15
N TYR A 132 -5.82 4.30 -0.56
CA TYR A 132 -4.94 5.06 0.33
C TYR A 132 -4.68 6.47 -0.21
N GLY A 133 -4.94 7.49 0.62
CA GLY A 133 -4.71 8.90 0.25
C GLY A 133 -5.48 9.35 -1.00
N GLY A 134 -6.61 8.69 -1.28
CA GLY A 134 -7.36 8.85 -2.53
C GLY A 134 -8.24 10.09 -2.59
N TYR A 135 -8.66 10.47 -3.80
CA TYR A 135 -9.67 11.52 -4.00
C TYR A 135 -10.64 11.16 -5.12
N ALA A 136 -11.87 11.67 -5.00
CA ALA A 136 -12.90 11.59 -6.04
C ALA A 136 -12.97 12.86 -6.88
N ARG A 137 -12.58 14.01 -6.30
CA ARG A 137 -12.55 15.31 -6.99
C ARG A 137 -11.12 15.84 -7.04
N GLY A 138 -10.69 16.19 -8.25
CA GLY A 138 -9.44 16.88 -8.49
C GLY A 138 -9.44 18.27 -7.87
N TRP A 139 -8.25 18.86 -7.68
CA TRP A 139 -8.09 20.15 -7.00
C TRP A 139 -8.91 21.29 -7.63
N SER A 140 -9.23 21.24 -8.93
CA SER A 140 -10.06 22.27 -9.59
C SER A 140 -11.57 22.05 -9.44
N ARG A 141 -12.00 20.92 -8.86
CA ARG A 141 -13.41 20.54 -8.66
C ARG A 141 -13.88 20.63 -7.21
N ARG A 142 -12.99 21.06 -6.30
CA ARG A 142 -13.27 21.13 -4.85
C ARG A 142 -13.94 22.42 -4.39
N GLY A 143 -14.07 23.42 -5.27
CA GLY A 143 -14.68 24.71 -4.92
C GLY A 143 -13.83 25.60 -4.01
N ASP A 144 -12.51 25.43 -4.03
CA ASP A 144 -11.55 26.22 -3.24
C ASP A 144 -10.69 27.10 -4.18
N PRO A 145 -10.98 28.42 -4.26
CA PRO A 145 -10.25 29.35 -5.14
C PRO A 145 -8.77 29.52 -4.79
N ASP A 146 -8.41 29.38 -3.51
CA ASP A 146 -7.03 29.57 -3.07
C ASP A 146 -6.20 28.33 -3.42
N ALA A 147 -6.72 27.14 -3.10
CA ALA A 147 -6.10 25.90 -3.54
C ALA A 147 -5.98 25.83 -5.07
N LEU A 148 -7.01 26.26 -5.82
CA LEU A 148 -6.98 26.33 -7.28
C LEU A 148 -5.76 27.14 -7.78
N ARG A 149 -5.58 28.35 -7.26
CA ARG A 149 -4.45 29.22 -7.62
C ARG A 149 -3.11 28.61 -7.24
N THR A 150 -3.02 28.00 -6.04
CA THR A 150 -1.80 27.32 -5.59
C THR A 150 -1.42 26.16 -6.52
N TYR A 151 -2.36 25.29 -6.89
CA TYR A 151 -2.07 24.17 -7.78
C TYR A 151 -1.74 24.63 -9.20
N GLN A 152 -2.38 25.67 -9.72
CA GLN A 152 -2.00 26.28 -11.01
C GLN A 152 -0.55 26.78 -10.99
N ALA A 153 -0.15 27.51 -9.95
CA ALA A 153 1.22 27.97 -9.80
C ALA A 153 2.23 26.80 -9.73
N ILE A 154 1.91 25.75 -8.97
CA ILE A 154 2.75 24.54 -8.90
C ILE A 154 2.86 23.87 -10.27
N THR A 155 1.75 23.74 -11.02
CA THR A 155 1.75 23.17 -12.36
C THR A 155 2.62 23.99 -13.32
N ASP A 156 2.59 25.32 -13.23
CA ASP A 156 3.47 26.18 -14.03
C ASP A 156 4.94 25.99 -13.62
N LEU A 157 5.25 25.93 -12.32
CA LEU A 157 6.60 25.60 -11.84
C LEU A 157 7.09 24.25 -12.38
N VAL A 158 6.21 23.23 -12.45
CA VAL A 158 6.54 21.94 -13.04
C VAL A 158 6.83 22.08 -14.54
N ARG A 159 6.04 22.85 -15.28
CA ARG A 159 6.24 23.05 -16.72
C ARG A 159 7.64 23.60 -17.04
N PHE A 160 8.16 24.51 -16.21
CA PHE A 160 9.45 25.16 -16.44
C PHE A 160 10.62 24.52 -15.68
N GLY A 161 10.42 24.08 -14.45
CA GLY A 161 11.48 23.65 -13.53
C GLY A 161 11.68 22.14 -13.40
N TRP A 162 10.78 21.32 -13.96
CA TRP A 162 10.86 19.85 -13.77
C TRP A 162 12.12 19.23 -14.38
N GLY A 163 12.59 19.77 -15.50
CA GLY A 163 13.74 19.25 -16.25
C GLY A 163 15.09 19.83 -15.83
N GLU A 164 15.10 20.82 -14.94
CA GLU A 164 16.31 21.56 -14.56
C GLU A 164 17.23 20.71 -13.66
N GLU A 165 18.54 20.92 -13.76
CA GLU A 165 19.51 20.24 -12.88
C GLU A 165 19.28 20.63 -11.41
N ASN A 166 18.94 21.90 -11.16
CA ASN A 166 18.59 22.37 -9.82
C ASN A 166 17.26 21.75 -9.35
N PRO A 167 17.25 20.95 -8.26
CA PRO A 167 16.06 20.26 -7.80
C PRO A 167 15.05 21.18 -7.11
N ALA A 168 15.37 22.45 -6.80
CA ALA A 168 14.53 23.33 -5.99
C ALA A 168 13.06 23.39 -6.45
N PHE A 169 12.82 23.42 -7.77
CA PHE A 169 11.47 23.41 -8.34
C PHE A 169 10.73 22.09 -8.11
N ARG A 170 11.43 20.95 -8.24
CA ARG A 170 10.88 19.63 -7.90
C ARG A 170 10.71 19.47 -6.38
N GLN A 171 11.55 20.12 -5.58
CA GLN A 171 11.58 19.95 -4.14
C GLN A 171 10.36 20.56 -3.44
N ILE A 172 9.84 21.68 -3.95
CA ILE A 172 8.54 22.23 -3.49
C ILE A 172 7.43 21.18 -3.61
N PHE A 173 7.45 20.40 -4.68
CA PHE A 173 6.50 19.32 -4.89
C PHE A 173 6.75 18.13 -3.96
N THR A 174 7.99 17.64 -3.86
CA THR A 174 8.31 16.45 -3.07
C THR A 174 8.16 16.68 -1.55
N SER A 175 8.45 17.89 -1.05
CA SER A 175 8.24 18.27 0.35
C SER A 175 6.78 18.18 0.81
N ARG A 176 5.81 18.28 -0.11
CA ARG A 176 4.38 18.11 0.23
C ARG A 176 4.00 16.65 0.43
N PHE A 177 4.68 15.72 -0.25
CA PHE A 177 4.35 14.29 -0.16
C PHE A 177 4.83 13.68 1.15
N VAL A 178 5.98 14.13 1.63
CA VAL A 178 6.60 13.63 2.86
C VAL A 178 7.16 14.82 3.64
N PRO A 179 6.31 15.55 4.39
CA PRO A 179 6.78 16.62 5.27
C PRO A 179 7.80 16.07 6.27
N GLY A 180 9.00 16.66 6.32
CA GLY A 180 10.10 16.17 7.17
C GLY A 180 10.92 15.04 6.57
N ALA A 181 10.80 14.78 5.26
CA ALA A 181 11.69 13.87 4.54
C ALA A 181 13.17 14.20 4.77
N THR A 182 14.00 13.16 4.87
CA THR A 182 15.46 13.31 4.89
C THR A 182 15.96 13.79 3.53
N GLU A 183 17.18 14.34 3.51
CA GLU A 183 17.82 14.76 2.25
C GLU A 183 17.93 13.59 1.25
N GLU A 184 18.25 12.38 1.71
CA GLU A 184 18.27 11.17 0.89
C GLU A 184 16.90 10.88 0.26
N GLN A 185 15.83 10.93 1.04
CA GLN A 185 14.47 10.69 0.55
C GLN A 185 14.03 11.74 -0.46
N MET A 186 14.33 13.03 -0.19
CA MET A 186 14.02 14.14 -1.09
C MET A 186 14.79 14.00 -2.41
N ASN A 187 16.09 13.75 -2.35
CA ASN A 187 16.93 13.57 -3.54
C ASN A 187 16.48 12.38 -4.37
N TRP A 188 16.15 11.25 -3.73
CA TRP A 188 15.64 10.08 -4.43
C TRP A 188 14.32 10.37 -5.14
N PHE A 189 13.37 11.06 -4.48
CA PHE A 189 12.10 11.41 -5.11
C PHE A 189 12.31 12.42 -6.25
N ASN A 190 13.17 13.43 -6.08
CA ASN A 190 13.51 14.36 -7.16
C ASN A 190 14.09 13.64 -8.39
N GLU A 191 14.90 12.60 -8.17
CA GLU A 191 15.43 11.75 -9.26
C GLU A 191 14.37 10.84 -9.87
N LEU A 192 13.45 10.28 -9.08
CA LEU A 192 12.29 9.54 -9.60
C LEU A 192 11.48 10.43 -10.53
N CYS A 193 11.17 11.66 -10.12
CA CYS A 193 10.47 12.65 -10.92
C CYS A 193 11.15 12.87 -12.29
N ARG A 194 12.46 13.12 -12.28
CA ARG A 194 13.27 13.38 -13.48
C ARG A 194 13.37 12.16 -14.40
N LYS A 195 13.57 10.96 -13.86
CA LYS A 195 13.70 9.71 -14.64
C LYS A 195 12.38 9.31 -15.29
N THR A 196 11.27 9.52 -14.59
CA THR A 196 9.98 8.94 -14.94
C THR A 196 9.28 9.67 -16.07
N THR A 197 9.27 11.00 -16.08
CA THR A 197 8.46 11.75 -17.05
C THR A 197 9.12 13.05 -17.50
N SER A 198 8.66 13.61 -18.63
CA SER A 198 9.15 14.88 -19.15
C SER A 198 8.41 16.06 -18.51
N PRO A 199 8.97 17.28 -18.50
CA PRO A 199 8.30 18.47 -17.94
C PRO A 199 6.91 18.73 -18.55
N LYS A 200 6.79 18.56 -19.87
CA LYS A 200 5.52 18.73 -20.59
C LYS A 200 4.47 17.74 -20.09
N ILE A 201 4.80 16.45 -20.11
CA ILE A 201 3.87 15.38 -19.70
C ILE A 201 3.54 15.51 -18.21
N ALA A 202 4.50 15.91 -17.38
CA ALA A 202 4.27 16.15 -15.97
C ALA A 202 3.20 17.22 -15.73
N ALA A 203 3.31 18.36 -16.41
CA ALA A 203 2.34 19.44 -16.31
C ALA A 203 0.96 18.99 -16.82
N GLU A 204 0.89 18.33 -17.98
CA GLU A 204 -0.37 17.83 -18.56
C GLU A 204 -1.07 16.82 -17.64
N LEU A 205 -0.31 15.89 -17.05
CA LEU A 205 -0.83 14.93 -16.07
C LEU A 205 -1.35 15.61 -14.79
N MET A 206 -0.66 16.64 -14.30
CA MET A 206 -1.13 17.41 -13.13
C MET A 206 -2.41 18.19 -13.42
N GLU A 207 -2.54 18.76 -14.62
CA GLU A 207 -3.78 19.42 -15.05
C GLU A 207 -4.94 18.43 -15.21
N ALA A 208 -4.69 17.27 -15.81
CA ALA A 208 -5.69 16.22 -15.98
C ALA A 208 -6.26 15.78 -14.62
N ARG A 209 -5.38 15.53 -13.65
CA ARG A 209 -5.74 15.21 -12.26
C ARG A 209 -6.56 16.29 -11.57
N GLY A 210 -6.30 17.56 -11.88
CA GLY A 210 -7.06 18.68 -11.34
C GLY A 210 -8.53 18.67 -11.73
N LYS A 211 -8.81 18.22 -12.96
CA LYS A 211 -10.13 18.31 -13.60
C LYS A 211 -11.06 17.13 -13.29
N VAL A 212 -10.54 16.07 -12.67
CA VAL A 212 -11.25 14.83 -12.34
C VAL A 212 -12.48 15.11 -11.47
N ASP A 213 -13.59 14.45 -11.79
CA ASP A 213 -14.72 14.27 -10.88
C ASP A 213 -15.34 12.89 -11.13
N VAL A 214 -15.30 12.02 -10.12
CA VAL A 214 -15.89 10.67 -10.16
C VAL A 214 -16.85 10.42 -9.00
N VAL A 215 -17.40 11.47 -8.39
CA VAL A 215 -18.32 11.32 -7.25
C VAL A 215 -19.54 10.48 -7.61
N ASP A 216 -20.13 10.70 -8.78
CA ASP A 216 -21.32 9.98 -9.27
C ASP A 216 -21.07 8.48 -9.55
N VAL A 217 -19.81 8.06 -9.53
CA VAL A 217 -19.40 6.66 -9.75
C VAL A 217 -19.34 5.88 -8.44
N LEU A 218 -19.11 6.57 -7.31
CA LEU A 218 -18.85 5.95 -6.00
C LEU A 218 -20.02 5.08 -5.52
N GLU A 219 -21.27 5.55 -5.70
CA GLU A 219 -22.47 4.82 -5.29
C GLU A 219 -22.67 3.49 -6.04
N ARG A 220 -21.98 3.31 -7.17
CA ARG A 220 -22.07 2.11 -8.02
C ARG A 220 -21.03 1.06 -7.65
N VAL A 221 -20.05 1.40 -6.82
CA VAL A 221 -19.08 0.44 -6.31
C VAL A 221 -19.81 -0.56 -5.40
N ARG A 222 -19.66 -1.85 -5.71
CA ARG A 222 -20.26 -2.98 -4.96
C ARG A 222 -19.24 -3.81 -4.20
N ALA A 223 -17.96 -3.68 -4.54
CA ALA A 223 -16.89 -4.38 -3.85
C ALA A 223 -16.76 -3.85 -2.40
N PRO A 224 -16.50 -4.72 -1.41
CA PRO A 224 -16.03 -4.29 -0.10
C PRO A 224 -14.89 -3.28 -0.28
N THR A 225 -14.97 -2.14 0.41
CA THR A 225 -14.01 -1.05 0.23
C THR A 225 -13.44 -0.60 1.57
N LEU A 226 -12.11 -0.49 1.66
CA LEU A 226 -11.40 0.14 2.76
C LEU A 226 -10.74 1.42 2.25
N VAL A 227 -11.06 2.54 2.90
CA VAL A 227 -10.44 3.84 2.65
C VAL A 227 -9.55 4.21 3.83
N VAL A 228 -8.26 4.38 3.56
CA VAL A 228 -7.27 4.78 4.57
C VAL A 228 -6.70 6.14 4.20
N HIS A 229 -6.67 7.08 5.14
CA HIS A 229 -6.24 8.45 4.84
C HIS A 229 -5.46 9.09 5.99
N ALA A 230 -4.37 9.79 5.67
CA ALA A 230 -3.59 10.53 6.65
C ALA A 230 -4.30 11.83 7.03
N ARG A 231 -4.40 12.11 8.34
CA ARG A 231 -5.13 13.26 8.88
C ARG A 231 -4.64 14.59 8.32
N ASN A 232 -3.31 14.75 8.22
CA ASN A 232 -2.65 16.00 7.86
C ASN A 232 -2.00 15.95 6.47
N ASP A 233 -2.53 15.12 5.58
CA ASP A 233 -2.07 14.97 4.20
C ASP A 233 -2.08 16.33 3.45
N GLN A 234 -0.90 16.76 3.01
CA GLN A 234 -0.70 18.06 2.35
C GLN A 234 -0.93 18.01 0.83
N VAL A 235 -1.20 16.83 0.25
CA VAL A 235 -1.44 16.63 -1.18
C VAL A 235 -2.92 16.39 -1.46
N VAL A 236 -3.58 15.60 -0.62
CA VAL A 236 -4.99 15.26 -0.75
C VAL A 236 -5.69 15.49 0.60
N PRO A 237 -6.57 16.49 0.72
CA PRO A 237 -7.25 16.78 1.97
C PRO A 237 -8.04 15.57 2.49
N LEU A 238 -8.02 15.37 3.81
CA LEU A 238 -8.78 14.31 4.50
C LEU A 238 -10.27 14.25 4.12
N ALA A 239 -10.87 15.40 3.79
CA ALA A 239 -12.25 15.50 3.35
C ALA A 239 -12.55 14.66 2.09
N GLU A 240 -11.56 14.48 1.20
CA GLU A 240 -11.73 13.64 0.01
C GLU A 240 -11.77 12.14 0.35
N GLY A 241 -10.95 11.68 1.30
CA GLY A 241 -11.04 10.32 1.82
C GLY A 241 -12.38 10.05 2.51
N ARG A 242 -12.85 11.00 3.32
CA ARG A 242 -14.17 10.92 3.97
C ARG A 242 -15.32 10.92 2.97
N LEU A 243 -15.22 11.71 1.89
CA LEU A 243 -16.21 11.72 0.80
C LEU A 243 -16.28 10.35 0.10
N ILE A 244 -15.14 9.74 -0.20
CA ILE A 244 -15.11 8.40 -0.81
C ILE A 244 -15.79 7.38 0.12
N ALA A 245 -15.41 7.37 1.40
CA ALA A 245 -15.94 6.42 2.37
C ALA A 245 -17.44 6.61 2.64
N SER A 246 -17.96 7.83 2.61
CA SER A 246 -19.38 8.09 2.81
C SER A 246 -20.25 7.77 1.59
N ALA A 247 -19.69 7.88 0.37
CA ALA A 247 -20.43 7.67 -0.86
C ALA A 247 -20.42 6.21 -1.36
N ILE A 248 -19.40 5.42 -1.00
CA ILE A 248 -19.35 3.99 -1.33
C ILE A 248 -20.15 3.19 -0.28
N PRO A 249 -21.20 2.43 -0.69
CA PRO A 249 -22.00 1.65 0.25
C PRO A 249 -21.16 0.62 1.02
N GLY A 250 -21.20 0.68 2.35
CA GLY A 250 -20.50 -0.26 3.22
C GLY A 250 -18.98 -0.10 3.26
N ALA A 251 -18.44 1.04 2.80
CA ALA A 251 -17.01 1.30 2.93
C ALA A 251 -16.58 1.52 4.39
N GLU A 252 -15.41 0.99 4.74
CA GLU A 252 -14.73 1.24 6.00
C GLU A 252 -13.76 2.42 5.85
N PHE A 253 -13.62 3.22 6.92
CA PHE A 253 -12.71 4.36 6.93
C PHE A 253 -11.70 4.26 8.09
N VAL A 254 -10.42 4.36 7.76
CA VAL A 254 -9.32 4.41 8.74
C VAL A 254 -8.57 5.73 8.59
N GLU A 255 -8.67 6.57 9.61
CA GLU A 255 -7.85 7.78 9.73
C GLU A 255 -6.49 7.41 10.35
N LEU A 256 -5.40 7.90 9.75
CA LEU A 256 -4.04 7.73 10.26
C LEU A 256 -3.51 9.05 10.83
N ASP A 257 -2.84 8.97 11.98
CA ASP A 257 -2.11 10.10 12.54
C ASP A 257 -0.77 10.27 11.82
N SER A 258 -0.80 10.95 10.69
CA SER A 258 0.38 11.28 9.87
C SER A 258 0.10 12.53 9.03
N SER A 259 1.18 13.21 8.63
CA SER A 259 1.17 14.26 7.60
C SER A 259 1.66 13.78 6.24
N ASN A 260 2.11 12.53 6.14
CA ASN A 260 2.71 12.00 4.91
C ASN A 260 1.63 11.48 3.96
N HIS A 261 1.71 11.91 2.71
CA HIS A 261 0.98 11.32 1.60
C HIS A 261 1.62 10.00 1.13
N ILE A 262 2.89 9.77 1.46
CA ILE A 262 3.58 8.49 1.30
C ILE A 262 4.06 8.06 2.68
N LEU A 263 3.42 7.05 3.28
CA LEU A 263 3.86 6.60 4.60
C LEU A 263 5.31 6.10 4.54
N LEU A 264 6.07 6.41 5.58
CA LEU A 264 7.45 5.96 5.79
C LEU A 264 7.49 4.67 6.62
N GLU A 265 8.44 3.78 6.33
CA GLU A 265 8.54 2.46 6.98
C GLU A 265 8.65 2.55 8.51
N ALA A 266 9.30 3.60 9.02
CA ALA A 266 9.54 3.79 10.45
C ALA A 266 8.42 4.53 11.19
N GLU A 267 7.40 5.06 10.49
CA GLU A 267 6.36 5.84 11.16
C GLU A 267 5.22 4.95 11.70
N PRO A 268 4.63 5.25 12.88
CA PRO A 268 3.59 4.40 13.48
C PRO A 268 2.35 4.19 12.59
N ALA A 269 2.02 5.19 11.77
CA ALA A 269 0.92 5.11 10.81
C ALA A 269 1.10 4.00 9.77
N TRP A 270 2.34 3.65 9.43
CA TRP A 270 2.63 2.53 8.53
C TRP A 270 2.13 1.20 9.11
N GLU A 271 2.36 0.93 10.40
CA GLU A 271 1.89 -0.30 11.02
C GLU A 271 0.38 -0.39 11.13
N ARG A 272 -0.25 0.75 11.40
CA ARG A 272 -1.71 0.83 11.40
C ARG A 272 -2.28 0.55 10.01
N PHE A 273 -1.67 1.10 8.96
CA PHE A 273 -2.04 0.81 7.57
C PHE A 273 -1.88 -0.68 7.23
N ARG A 274 -0.72 -1.28 7.53
CA ARG A 274 -0.46 -2.71 7.23
C ARG A 274 -1.49 -3.61 7.90
N SER A 275 -1.73 -3.39 9.18
CA SER A 275 -2.70 -4.17 9.96
C SER A 275 -4.10 -4.08 9.37
N ALA A 276 -4.58 -2.86 9.10
CA ALA A 276 -5.91 -2.65 8.53
C ALA A 276 -6.05 -3.27 7.13
N ALA A 277 -5.06 -3.09 6.25
CA ALA A 277 -5.10 -3.64 4.90
C ALA A 277 -5.12 -5.18 4.89
N LEU A 278 -4.35 -5.80 5.77
CA LEU A 278 -4.31 -7.25 5.90
C LEU A 278 -5.63 -7.78 6.51
N GLU A 279 -6.08 -7.24 7.64
CA GLU A 279 -7.34 -7.62 8.29
C GLU A 279 -8.52 -7.55 7.32
N PHE A 280 -8.64 -6.41 6.62
CA PHE A 280 -9.70 -6.17 5.65
C PHE A 280 -9.68 -7.14 4.46
N THR A 281 -8.49 -7.58 4.01
CA THR A 281 -8.37 -8.54 2.90
C THR A 281 -8.45 -10.01 3.34
N GLY A 282 -8.64 -10.26 4.64
CA GLY A 282 -8.60 -11.61 5.22
C GLY A 282 -7.21 -12.27 5.14
N LEU A 283 -6.17 -11.49 4.83
CA LEU A 283 -4.75 -11.92 4.84
C LEU A 283 -4.02 -11.46 6.09
N GLY A 284 -4.67 -10.62 6.89
CA GLY A 284 -4.35 -10.44 8.29
C GLY A 284 -4.33 -11.82 8.85
N ARG A 285 -3.28 -12.14 9.61
CA ARG A 285 -3.19 -13.42 10.31
C ARG A 285 -4.61 -13.75 10.77
N THR A 286 -5.25 -14.72 10.11
CA THR A 286 -6.17 -15.56 10.85
C THR A 286 -5.35 -15.89 12.07
N VAL A 287 -5.87 -15.61 13.25
CA VAL A 287 -5.37 -16.23 14.49
C VAL A 287 -5.70 -17.74 14.39
N GLY A 288 -5.26 -18.36 13.30
CA GLY A 288 -4.98 -19.77 13.17
C GLY A 288 -3.56 -19.87 13.64
N GLU A 289 -3.45 -20.23 14.91
CA GLU A 289 -2.23 -20.63 15.59
C GLU A 289 -1.17 -21.22 14.63
N ASP A 290 0.04 -20.64 14.63
CA ASP A 290 1.19 -21.11 13.84
C ASP A 290 1.27 -22.65 13.96
N PRO A 291 1.38 -23.39 12.84
CA PRO A 291 1.37 -24.85 12.86
C PRO A 291 2.36 -25.48 13.85
N ILE A 292 3.43 -24.77 14.22
CA ILE A 292 4.36 -25.23 15.25
C ILE A 292 3.68 -25.40 16.61
N PHE A 293 2.74 -24.52 16.98
CA PHE A 293 2.04 -24.60 18.25
C PHE A 293 0.96 -25.71 18.26
N ARG A 294 0.56 -26.22 17.09
CA ARG A 294 -0.26 -27.46 16.99
C ARG A 294 0.51 -28.71 17.42
N LYS A 295 1.85 -28.66 17.45
CA LYS A 295 2.70 -29.74 17.96
C LYS A 295 2.87 -29.71 19.49
N LEU A 296 2.43 -28.63 20.13
CA LEU A 296 2.45 -28.52 21.59
C LEU A 296 1.25 -29.26 22.18
N THR A 297 1.51 -30.00 23.25
CA THR A 297 0.48 -30.57 24.10
C THR A 297 -0.28 -29.46 24.84
N GLY A 298 -1.48 -29.75 25.33
CA GLY A 298 -2.25 -28.78 26.14
C GLY A 298 -1.45 -28.22 27.31
N ARG A 299 -0.67 -29.08 27.99
CA ARG A 299 0.17 -28.66 29.13
C ARG A 299 1.34 -27.77 28.73
N GLU A 300 1.97 -28.03 27.58
CA GLU A 300 3.03 -27.16 27.05
C GLU A 300 2.49 -25.80 26.63
N ARG A 301 1.26 -25.74 26.11
CA ARG A 301 0.59 -24.46 25.81
C ARG A 301 0.31 -23.65 27.06
N GLU A 302 -0.27 -24.27 28.09
CA GLU A 302 -0.51 -23.62 29.39
C GLU A 302 0.78 -23.05 29.97
N VAL A 303 1.88 -23.82 29.92
CA VAL A 303 3.20 -23.38 30.37
C VAL A 303 3.72 -22.22 29.50
N LEU A 304 3.59 -22.28 28.17
CA LEU A 304 4.03 -21.20 27.27
C LEU A 304 3.22 -19.90 27.49
N THR A 305 1.91 -20.00 27.76
CA THR A 305 1.07 -18.84 28.09
C THR A 305 1.60 -18.12 29.32
N LEU A 306 1.75 -18.84 30.44
CA LEU A 306 2.27 -18.26 31.68
C LEU A 306 3.72 -17.78 31.52
N LEU A 307 4.51 -18.43 30.65
CA LEU A 307 5.86 -17.98 30.30
C LEU A 307 5.84 -16.60 29.63
N THR A 308 4.91 -16.38 28.70
CA THR A 308 4.75 -15.12 27.94
C THR A 308 4.19 -13.96 28.78
N GLU A 309 3.48 -14.28 29.85
CA GLU A 309 3.06 -13.37 30.92
C GLU A 309 4.22 -12.99 31.87
N GLY A 310 5.38 -13.64 31.75
CA GLY A 310 6.58 -13.31 32.52
C GLY A 310 6.76 -14.12 33.82
N LEU A 311 5.91 -15.11 34.10
CA LEU A 311 5.92 -15.84 35.38
C LEU A 311 7.14 -16.78 35.51
N GLY A 312 7.74 -16.84 36.70
CA GLY A 312 8.83 -17.76 37.01
C GLY A 312 8.37 -19.23 37.11
N ASN A 313 9.33 -20.16 37.24
CA ASN A 313 8.99 -21.59 37.36
C ASN A 313 8.15 -21.92 38.60
N ALA A 314 8.42 -21.25 39.73
CA ALA A 314 7.65 -21.40 40.96
C ALA A 314 6.21 -20.92 40.78
N ASP A 315 6.01 -19.73 40.20
CA ASP A 315 4.67 -19.17 39.94
C ASP A 315 3.87 -20.03 38.95
N ILE A 316 4.53 -20.54 37.90
CA ILE A 316 3.92 -21.47 36.94
C ILE A 316 3.54 -22.79 37.64
N ALA A 317 4.41 -23.30 38.50
CA ALA A 317 4.17 -24.55 39.23
C ALA A 317 2.97 -24.42 40.17
N GLU A 318 2.86 -23.31 40.90
CA GLU A 318 1.72 -22.99 41.75
C GLU A 318 0.42 -22.90 40.92
N ARG A 319 0.44 -22.08 39.85
CA ARG A 319 -0.75 -21.80 39.04
C ARG A 319 -1.29 -23.02 38.30
N LEU A 320 -0.42 -23.96 37.95
CA LEU A 320 -0.80 -25.21 37.28
C LEU A 320 -0.94 -26.40 38.24
N SER A 321 -0.75 -26.22 39.55
CA SER A 321 -0.72 -27.31 40.56
C SER A 321 0.27 -28.42 40.18
N LEU A 322 1.50 -28.03 39.83
CA LEU A 322 2.61 -28.91 39.44
C LEU A 322 3.80 -28.74 40.38
N SER A 323 4.77 -29.66 40.31
CA SER A 323 6.09 -29.43 40.89
C SER A 323 6.94 -28.55 39.96
N GLU A 324 7.84 -27.72 40.50
CA GLU A 324 8.81 -26.96 39.70
C GLU A 324 9.68 -27.84 38.79
N LYS A 325 9.95 -29.08 39.20
CA LYS A 325 10.65 -30.07 38.37
C LYS A 325 9.83 -30.42 37.13
N THR A 326 8.51 -30.60 37.28
CA THR A 326 7.60 -30.87 36.17
C THR A 326 7.52 -29.69 35.21
N VAL A 327 7.48 -28.45 35.72
CA VAL A 327 7.52 -27.24 34.88
C VAL A 327 8.81 -27.17 34.07
N ARG A 328 9.96 -27.43 34.68
CA ARG A 328 11.26 -27.48 33.96
C ARG A 328 11.26 -28.52 32.84
N ASN A 329 10.68 -29.69 33.08
CA ASN A 329 10.57 -30.74 32.04
C ASN A 329 9.68 -30.27 30.88
N HIS A 330 8.55 -29.64 31.16
CA HIS A 330 7.70 -29.06 30.11
C HIS A 330 8.42 -27.96 29.34
N LEU A 331 9.21 -27.10 30.01
CA LEU A 331 9.99 -26.06 29.34
C LEU A 331 11.08 -26.63 28.44
N SER A 332 11.77 -27.70 28.86
CA SER A 332 12.76 -28.36 28.00
C SER A 332 12.12 -28.89 26.72
N ASN A 333 11.02 -29.66 26.85
CA ASN A 333 10.31 -30.22 25.69
C ASN A 333 9.71 -29.12 24.80
N LEU A 334 9.20 -28.05 25.41
CA LEU A 334 8.71 -26.86 24.72
C LEU A 334 9.82 -26.22 23.91
N PHE A 335 10.99 -25.98 24.50
CA PHE A 335 12.13 -25.34 23.83
C PHE A 335 12.62 -26.19 22.65
N ASP A 336 12.72 -27.50 22.83
CA ASP A 336 13.10 -28.43 21.76
C ASP A 336 12.09 -28.38 20.59
N LYS A 337 10.78 -28.37 20.89
CA LYS A 337 9.73 -28.30 19.86
C LYS A 337 9.68 -26.95 19.14
N LEU A 338 9.98 -25.86 19.84
CA LEU A 338 10.03 -24.51 19.29
C LEU A 338 11.36 -24.22 18.57
N GLY A 339 12.38 -25.05 18.76
CA GLY A 339 13.72 -24.84 18.20
C GLY A 339 14.45 -23.65 18.81
N VAL A 340 14.20 -23.37 20.10
CA VAL A 340 14.79 -22.26 20.85
C VAL A 340 15.61 -22.79 22.02
N TRP A 341 16.55 -21.98 22.52
CA TRP A 341 17.50 -22.41 23.54
C TRP A 341 17.31 -21.70 24.88
N THR A 342 16.58 -20.59 24.89
CA THR A 342 16.37 -19.79 26.10
C THR A 342 14.91 -19.39 26.27
N ARG A 343 14.56 -19.10 27.52
CA ARG A 343 13.25 -18.54 27.88
C ARG A 343 12.93 -17.25 27.11
N ALA A 344 13.89 -16.32 27.04
CA ALA A 344 13.67 -15.06 26.33
C ALA A 344 13.39 -15.30 24.85
N GLN A 345 14.12 -16.23 24.22
CA GLN A 345 13.85 -16.65 22.85
C GLN A 345 12.47 -17.28 22.70
N ALA A 346 12.04 -18.14 23.63
CA ALA A 346 10.71 -18.74 23.59
C ALA A 346 9.58 -17.69 23.69
N ILE A 347 9.74 -16.67 24.56
CA ILE A 347 8.78 -15.57 24.71
C ILE A 347 8.71 -14.72 23.44
N VAL A 348 9.86 -14.32 22.89
CA VAL A 348 9.93 -13.55 21.64
C VAL A 348 9.34 -14.37 20.49
N PHE A 349 9.73 -15.64 20.37
CA PHE A 349 9.23 -16.56 19.35
C PHE A 349 7.70 -16.68 19.38
N ALA A 350 7.12 -16.81 20.57
CA ALA A 350 5.67 -16.91 20.77
C ALA A 350 4.96 -15.61 20.39
N ARG A 351 5.48 -14.45 20.81
CA ARG A 351 4.92 -13.13 20.48
C ARG A 351 5.00 -12.82 18.98
N ASP A 352 6.15 -13.04 18.36
CA ASP A 352 6.37 -12.81 16.92
C ASP A 352 5.44 -13.67 16.05
N ARG A 353 5.02 -14.82 16.58
CA ARG A 353 4.11 -15.77 15.93
C ARG A 353 2.65 -15.70 16.38
N GLY A 354 2.30 -14.70 17.19
CA GLY A 354 0.92 -14.44 17.59
C GLY A 354 0.31 -15.51 18.51
N PHE A 355 1.12 -16.21 19.29
CA PHE A 355 0.63 -17.15 20.30
C PHE A 355 -0.19 -16.42 21.37
N GLY A 356 -1.44 -16.85 21.59
CA GLY A 356 -2.33 -16.28 22.61
C GLY A 356 -2.99 -14.94 22.27
N ALA A 357 -2.81 -14.43 21.03
CA ALA A 357 -3.49 -13.24 20.55
C ALA A 357 -4.89 -13.61 20.00
N SER A 358 -5.81 -13.98 20.88
CA SER A 358 -7.21 -14.28 20.54
C SER A 358 -8.17 -13.49 21.41
#